data_AF-A0A0K8WMC4-F1
#
_entry.id   AF-A0A0K8WMC4-F1
#
_cell.length_a   1.000
_cell.length_b   1.000
_cell.length_c   1.000
_cell.angle_alpha   90.00
_cell.angle_beta   90.00
_cell.angle_gamma   90.00
#
_symmetry.space_group_name_H-M   'P 1'
#
loop_
_entity.id
_entity.type
_entity.pdbx_description
1 polymer ?
#
loop_
_entity_poly.entity_id
_entity_poly.type
_entity_poly.pdbx_seq_one_letter_code
_entity_poly.pdbx_strand_id
1 'polypeptide(L)'
;MDTAVRSTFIPNYTRLCVALHYYATGSFLTDVGQDFVCLTRKTMVSRIVHQITEILQNHMAQRYIIFPTALEQQNIAKQRFFTATGFPGILGAIDCTHVKIKKPPLAIEHCYINRKGYFCKNVQLVCDFDLNFLACFARYGGNTHDA
;
A
#
# COMPACT_ATOMS: atom_id res chain seq x y z
N MET A 1 -32.10 34.44 11.79
CA MET A 1 -31.91 33.00 11.51
C MET A 1 -30.63 32.87 10.72
N ASP A 2 -29.51 32.65 11.41
CA ASP A 2 -28.21 32.44 10.76
C ASP A 2 -28.19 31.04 10.15
N THR A 3 -28.31 30.98 8.83
CA THR A 3 -28.00 29.77 8.08
C THR A 3 -26.50 29.56 8.14
N ALA A 4 -26.06 28.72 9.08
CA ALA A 4 -24.69 28.23 9.13
C ALA A 4 -24.36 27.52 7.81
N VAL A 5 -23.72 28.24 6.88
CA VAL A 5 -23.12 27.65 5.69
C VAL A 5 -21.95 26.81 6.17
N ARG A 6 -22.15 25.49 6.14
CA ARG A 6 -21.09 24.55 6.48
C ARG A 6 -20.06 24.57 5.36
N SER A 7 -19.05 25.43 5.48
CA SER A 7 -17.89 25.40 4.60
C SER A 7 -17.20 24.04 4.79
N THR A 8 -17.50 23.12 3.88
CA THR A 8 -17.01 21.73 3.91
C THR A 8 -15.65 21.62 3.22
N PHE A 9 -15.00 22.76 3.01
CA PHE A 9 -13.76 22.88 2.26
C PHE A 9 -12.58 22.58 3.18
N ILE A 10 -12.00 21.39 3.02
CA ILE A 10 -10.72 21.04 3.64
C ILE A 10 -9.63 21.39 2.62
N PRO A 11 -8.67 22.26 2.96
CA PRO A 11 -7.57 22.59 2.07
C PRO A 11 -6.78 21.35 1.62
N ASN A 12 -6.25 21.37 0.39
CA ASN A 12 -5.52 20.22 -0.17
C ASN A 12 -4.31 19.80 0.68
N TYR A 13 -3.59 20.76 1.28
CA TYR A 13 -2.47 20.45 2.17
C TYR A 13 -2.94 19.66 3.40
N THR A 14 -4.08 20.02 4.00
CA THR A 14 -4.66 19.30 5.14
C THR A 14 -5.08 17.89 4.74
N ARG A 15 -5.69 17.72 3.56
CA ARG A 15 -6.05 16.38 3.03
C ARG A 15 -4.82 15.50 2.88
N LEU A 16 -3.73 16.06 2.35
CA LEU A 16 -2.46 15.36 2.24
C LEU A 16 -1.89 14.99 3.62
N CYS A 17 -1.85 15.93 4.57
CA CYS A 17 -1.39 15.67 5.94
C CYS A 17 -2.19 14.55 6.62
N VAL A 18 -3.53 14.56 6.49
CA VAL A 18 -4.41 13.51 7.05
C VAL A 18 -4.08 12.14 6.45
N ALA A 19 -3.90 12.06 5.13
CA ALA A 19 -3.55 10.79 4.49
C ALA A 19 -2.15 10.30 4.91
N LEU A 20 -1.15 11.19 4.94
CA LEU A 20 0.20 10.86 5.39
C LEU A 20 0.23 10.41 6.85
N HIS A 21 -0.51 11.09 7.72
CA HIS A 21 -0.63 10.72 9.12
C HIS A 21 -1.27 9.32 9.29
N TYR A 22 -2.31 9.01 8.50
CA TYR A 22 -2.89 7.67 8.46
C TYR A 22 -1.87 6.61 8.02
N TYR A 23 -1.09 6.87 6.96
CA TYR A 23 -0.08 5.91 6.48
C TYR A 23 1.07 5.70 7.47
N ALA A 24 1.50 6.75 8.16
CA ALA A 24 2.60 6.68 9.12
C ALA A 24 2.23 5.94 10.41
N THR A 25 0.98 6.10 10.87
CA THR A 25 0.53 5.52 12.15
C THR A 25 -0.12 4.15 12.00
N GLY A 26 -0.69 3.84 10.83
CA GLY A 26 -1.52 2.64 10.63
C GLY A 26 -2.72 2.57 11.57
N SER A 27 -3.08 3.71 12.20
CA SER A 27 -4.08 3.77 13.27
C SER A 27 -5.51 3.75 12.73
N PHE A 28 -6.47 3.56 13.62
CA PHE A 28 -7.87 3.59 13.23
C PHE A 28 -8.23 4.98 12.70
N LEU A 29 -9.10 5.03 11.69
CA LEU A 29 -9.56 6.28 11.07
C LEU A 29 -10.23 7.25 12.07
N THR A 30 -10.68 6.73 13.21
CA THR A 30 -11.23 7.51 14.32
C THR A 30 -10.14 8.29 15.04
N ASP A 31 -8.99 7.67 15.26
CA ASP A 31 -7.89 8.24 16.03
C ASP A 31 -7.23 9.34 15.21
N VAL A 32 -6.95 9.05 13.93
CA VAL A 32 -6.46 10.02 12.92
C VAL A 32 -7.41 11.22 12.75
N GLY A 33 -8.72 11.00 12.84
CA GLY A 33 -9.72 12.06 12.71
C GLY A 33 -9.96 12.87 13.99
N GLN A 34 -9.51 12.38 15.14
CA GLN A 34 -9.55 13.07 16.42
C GLN A 34 -8.21 13.71 16.78
N ASP A 35 -7.15 13.41 16.04
CA ASP A 35 -5.82 13.96 16.25
C ASP A 35 -5.70 15.43 15.82
N PHE A 36 -4.69 16.12 16.35
CA PHE A 36 -4.48 17.58 16.22
C PHE A 36 -4.38 18.10 14.78
N VAL A 37 -4.17 17.22 13.80
CA VAL A 37 -4.02 17.57 12.38
C VAL A 37 -5.35 18.00 11.74
N CYS A 38 -6.47 17.38 12.11
CA CYS A 38 -7.80 17.78 11.63
C CYS A 38 -8.93 17.08 12.38
N LEU A 39 -9.76 17.84 13.14
CA LEU A 39 -10.99 17.35 13.77
C LEU A 39 -12.03 16.96 12.72
N THR A 40 -11.92 15.74 12.19
CA THR A 40 -12.71 15.24 11.07
C THR A 40 -13.36 13.91 11.39
N ARG A 41 -14.55 13.69 10.82
CA ARG A 41 -15.29 12.43 11.01
C ARG A 41 -14.55 11.31 10.28
N LYS A 42 -14.60 10.08 10.83
CA LYS A 42 -14.06 8.86 10.21
C LYS A 42 -14.38 8.69 8.72
N THR A 43 -15.59 9.08 8.31
CA THR A 43 -16.05 8.97 6.92
C THR A 43 -15.34 9.94 5.99
N MET A 44 -14.94 11.11 6.48
CA MET A 44 -14.15 12.08 5.73
C MET A 44 -12.70 11.61 5.59
N VAL A 45 -12.09 11.14 6.69
CA VAL A 45 -10.73 10.57 6.67
C VAL A 45 -10.65 9.42 5.66
N SER A 46 -11.62 8.50 5.67
CA SER A 46 -11.70 7.43 4.69
C SER A 46 -11.72 7.94 3.24
N ARG A 47 -12.54 8.95 2.93
CA ARG A 47 -12.60 9.53 1.58
C ARG A 47 -11.27 10.19 1.17
N ILE A 48 -10.65 10.91 2.09
CA ILE A 48 -9.36 11.57 1.86
C ILE A 48 -8.27 10.53 1.59
N VAL A 49 -8.15 9.50 2.43
CA VAL A 49 -7.18 8.42 2.26
C VAL A 49 -7.38 7.73 0.92
N HIS A 50 -8.62 7.38 0.55
CA HIS A 50 -8.91 6.76 -0.75
C HIS A 50 -8.48 7.63 -1.93
N GLN A 51 -8.83 8.91 -1.92
CA GLN A 51 -8.46 9.83 -2.99
C GLN A 51 -6.95 10.02 -3.11
N ILE A 52 -6.25 10.21 -1.98
CA ILE A 52 -4.79 10.37 -1.99
C ILE A 52 -4.12 9.07 -2.43
N THR A 53 -4.62 7.91 -1.99
CA THR A 53 -4.12 6.59 -2.45
C THR A 53 -4.27 6.46 -3.96
N GLU A 54 -5.41 6.85 -4.52
CA GLU A 54 -5.66 6.81 -5.97
C GLU A 54 -4.70 7.71 -6.74
N ILE A 55 -4.44 8.94 -6.25
CA ILE A 55 -3.46 9.85 -6.84
C ILE A 55 -2.05 9.24 -6.81
N LEU A 56 -1.63 8.69 -5.65
CA LEU A 56 -0.33 8.03 -5.51
C LEU A 56 -0.22 6.84 -6.46
N GLN A 57 -1.26 6.01 -6.57
CA GLN A 57 -1.30 4.86 -7.46
C GLN A 57 -1.19 5.28 -8.93
N ASN A 58 -1.93 6.30 -9.35
CA ASN A 58 -2.03 6.70 -10.75
C ASN A 58 -0.81 7.52 -11.24
N HIS A 59 -0.15 8.27 -10.35
CA HIS A 59 0.93 9.18 -10.73
C HIS A 59 2.30 8.84 -10.17
N MET A 60 2.38 8.26 -8.96
CA MET A 60 3.65 7.98 -8.30
C MET A 60 4.09 6.53 -8.48
N ALA A 61 3.17 5.56 -8.36
CA ALA A 61 3.53 4.15 -8.39
C ALA A 61 4.28 3.76 -9.67
N GLN A 62 3.85 4.26 -10.84
CA GLN A 62 4.49 4.01 -12.13
C GLN A 62 5.89 4.64 -12.26
N ARG A 63 6.19 5.66 -11.45
CA ARG A 63 7.47 6.37 -11.47
C ARG A 63 8.49 5.75 -10.52
N TYR A 64 8.04 5.16 -9.41
CA TYR A 64 8.91 4.66 -8.35
C TYR A 64 8.98 3.13 -8.27
N ILE A 65 7.92 2.41 -8.65
CA ILE A 65 7.88 0.94 -8.64
C ILE A 65 8.18 0.45 -10.05
N ILE A 66 9.47 0.34 -10.38
CA ILE A 66 9.94 -0.02 -11.72
C ILE A 66 10.89 -1.21 -11.60
N PHE A 67 10.58 -2.27 -12.34
CA PHE A 67 11.47 -3.41 -12.45
C PHE A 67 12.64 -3.10 -13.40
N PRO A 68 13.90 -3.43 -13.06
CA PRO A 68 15.05 -3.11 -13.89
C PRO A 68 15.03 -3.88 -15.21
N THR A 69 14.79 -3.18 -16.31
CA THR A 69 14.77 -3.75 -17.68
C THR A 69 16.05 -3.42 -18.45
N ALA A 70 16.70 -2.29 -18.16
CA ALA A 70 17.96 -1.92 -18.79
C ALA A 70 19.12 -2.75 -18.23
N LEU A 71 20.04 -3.17 -19.11
CA LEU A 71 21.18 -4.02 -18.73
C LEU A 71 22.07 -3.37 -17.66
N GLU A 72 22.26 -2.06 -17.72
CA GLU A 72 23.03 -1.30 -16.74
C GLU A 72 22.38 -1.38 -15.34
N GLN A 73 21.07 -1.14 -15.24
CA GLN A 73 20.32 -1.24 -13.98
C GLN A 73 20.36 -2.67 -13.42
N GLN A 74 20.23 -3.67 -14.30
CA GLN A 74 20.34 -5.07 -13.91
C GLN A 74 21.72 -5.41 -13.36
N ASN A 75 22.79 -4.91 -13.99
CA ASN A 75 24.15 -5.15 -13.54
C ASN A 75 24.41 -4.51 -12.16
N ILE A 76 23.89 -3.29 -11.95
CA ILE A 76 23.95 -2.62 -10.64
C ILE A 76 23.24 -3.45 -9.57
N ALA A 77 22.00 -3.90 -9.83
CA ALA A 77 21.25 -4.73 -8.89
C ALA A 77 21.99 -6.05 -8.57
N LYS A 78 22.48 -6.75 -9.60
CA LYS A 78 23.27 -7.99 -9.45
C LYS A 78 24.51 -7.77 -8.62
N GLN A 79 25.25 -6.69 -8.87
CA GLN A 79 26.46 -6.37 -8.14
C GLN A 79 26.16 -6.07 -6.67
N ARG A 80 25.10 -5.29 -6.38
CA ARG A 80 24.68 -4.99 -5.00
C ARG A 80 24.38 -6.25 -4.20
N PHE A 81 23.57 -7.16 -4.74
CA PHE A 81 23.27 -8.43 -4.10
C PHE A 81 24.52 -9.31 -3.96
N PHE A 82 25.34 -9.41 -5.00
CA PHE A 82 26.54 -10.24 -4.97
C PHE A 82 27.55 -9.75 -3.92
N THR A 83 27.80 -8.44 -3.83
CA THR A 83 28.72 -7.88 -2.84
C THR A 83 28.25 -8.13 -1.40
N ALA A 84 26.95 -8.14 -1.15
CA ALA A 84 26.42 -8.34 0.20
C ALA A 84 26.22 -9.81 0.58
N THR A 85 25.89 -10.69 -0.38
CA THR A 85 25.45 -12.07 -0.10
C THR A 85 26.36 -13.14 -0.69
N GLY A 86 27.23 -12.78 -1.65
CA GLY A 86 28.02 -13.73 -2.44
C GLY A 86 27.22 -14.49 -3.50
N PHE A 87 25.89 -14.31 -3.58
CA PHE A 87 25.06 -15.02 -4.54
C PHE A 87 24.93 -14.23 -5.86
N PRO A 88 25.33 -14.82 -7.01
CA PRO A 88 25.36 -14.09 -8.27
C PRO A 88 23.99 -14.00 -8.94
N GLY A 89 23.79 -12.96 -9.75
CA GLY A 89 22.67 -12.88 -10.70
C GLY A 89 21.32 -12.44 -10.13
N ILE A 90 21.22 -12.12 -8.84
CA ILE A 90 19.96 -11.67 -8.21
C ILE A 90 19.61 -10.25 -8.66
N LEU A 91 18.37 -10.06 -9.10
CA LEU A 91 17.80 -8.74 -9.41
C LEU A 91 16.92 -8.20 -8.28
N GLY A 92 16.29 -9.09 -7.52
CA GLY A 92 15.44 -8.75 -6.40
C GLY A 92 15.03 -9.99 -5.63
N ALA A 93 14.61 -9.79 -4.39
CA ALA A 93 14.00 -10.82 -3.55
C ALA A 93 12.48 -10.77 -3.72
N ILE A 94 11.85 -11.94 -3.80
CA ILE A 94 10.40 -12.08 -3.93
C ILE A 94 9.85 -12.64 -2.63
N ASP A 95 8.78 -12.04 -2.11
CA ASP A 95 8.04 -12.56 -0.97
C ASP A 95 6.55 -12.21 -1.07
N CYS A 96 5.72 -12.94 -0.35
CA CYS A 96 4.27 -12.76 -0.29
C CYS A 96 3.83 -12.30 1.10
N THR A 97 2.88 -11.36 1.15
CA THR A 97 2.28 -10.89 2.39
C THR A 97 0.76 -10.94 2.34
N HIS A 98 0.15 -11.43 3.42
CA HIS A 98 -1.30 -11.54 3.55
C HIS A 98 -1.90 -10.27 4.13
N VAL A 99 -2.41 -9.39 3.27
CA VAL A 99 -3.09 -8.14 3.68
C VAL A 99 -4.53 -8.44 4.05
N LYS A 100 -4.86 -8.29 5.35
CA LYS A 100 -6.22 -8.55 5.87
C LYS A 100 -7.25 -7.65 5.20
N ILE A 101 -8.39 -8.23 4.83
CA ILE A 101 -9.51 -7.51 4.22
C ILE A 101 -10.80 -7.73 5.01
N LYS A 102 -11.81 -6.90 4.71
CA LYS A 102 -13.18 -7.18 5.16
C LYS A 102 -13.70 -8.43 4.45
N LYS A 103 -14.65 -9.12 5.11
CA LYS A 103 -15.31 -10.30 4.57
C LYS A 103 -15.82 -10.04 3.15
N PRO A 104 -15.39 -10.82 2.13
CA PRO A 104 -15.90 -10.71 0.77
C PRO A 104 -17.37 -11.15 0.68
N PRO A 105 -18.04 -10.94 -0.48
CA PRO A 105 -19.34 -11.54 -0.76
C PRO A 105 -19.33 -13.06 -0.57
N LEU A 106 -20.43 -13.61 -0.04
CA LEU A 106 -20.58 -15.03 0.31
C LEU A 106 -20.19 -15.97 -0.84
N ALA A 107 -20.51 -15.61 -2.08
CA ALA A 107 -20.22 -16.42 -3.26
C ALA A 107 -18.71 -16.67 -3.49
N ILE A 108 -17.83 -15.78 -3.01
CA ILE A 108 -16.38 -15.84 -3.25
C ILE A 108 -15.54 -15.82 -1.97
N GLU A 109 -16.16 -15.84 -0.79
CA GLU A 109 -15.44 -15.63 0.47
C GLU A 109 -14.35 -16.66 0.73
N HIS A 110 -14.58 -17.91 0.31
CA HIS A 110 -13.65 -19.03 0.43
C HIS A 110 -12.34 -18.79 -0.34
N CYS A 111 -12.36 -18.00 -1.42
CA CYS A 111 -11.15 -17.62 -2.15
C CYS A 111 -10.20 -16.74 -1.32
N TYR A 112 -10.70 -16.05 -0.30
CA TYR A 112 -9.92 -15.06 0.46
C TYR A 112 -9.55 -15.53 1.86
N ILE A 113 -9.98 -16.72 2.29
CA ILE A 113 -9.59 -17.29 3.58
C ILE A 113 -8.18 -17.87 3.44
N ASN A 114 -7.24 -17.42 4.27
CA ASN A 114 -5.93 -18.03 4.35
C ASN A 114 -5.87 -19.20 5.32
N ARG A 115 -4.69 -19.85 5.39
CA ARG A 115 -4.41 -20.96 6.31
C ARG A 115 -4.59 -20.61 7.79
N LYS A 116 -4.55 -19.32 8.14
CA LYS A 116 -4.76 -18.80 9.51
C LYS A 116 -6.23 -18.48 9.80
N GLY A 117 -7.15 -18.77 8.88
CA GLY A 117 -8.59 -18.66 9.09
C GLY A 117 -9.15 -17.24 9.01
N TYR A 118 -8.42 -16.27 8.43
CA TYR A 118 -8.93 -14.91 8.23
C TYR A 118 -8.96 -14.51 6.75
N PHE A 119 -9.85 -13.57 6.41
CA PHE A 119 -9.96 -13.04 5.05
C PHE A 119 -8.80 -12.09 4.74
N CYS A 120 -8.07 -12.35 3.67
CA CYS A 120 -6.98 -11.52 3.19
C CYS A 120 -6.81 -11.61 1.66
N LYS A 121 -6.04 -10.66 1.13
CA LYS A 121 -5.42 -10.78 -0.18
C LYS A 121 -3.99 -11.27 -0.02
N ASN A 122 -3.57 -12.16 -0.90
CA ASN A 122 -2.17 -12.50 -1.03
C ASN A 122 -1.51 -11.47 -1.96
N VAL A 123 -0.52 -10.73 -1.45
CA VAL A 123 0.19 -9.68 -2.15
C VAL A 123 1.65 -10.09 -2.32
N GLN A 124 2.06 -10.34 -3.56
CA GLN A 124 3.46 -10.62 -3.90
C GLN A 124 4.19 -9.30 -4.14
N LEU A 125 5.38 -9.18 -3.57
CA LEU A 125 6.26 -8.03 -3.72
C LEU A 125 7.62 -8.51 -4.23
N VAL A 126 8.27 -7.66 -5.02
CA VAL A 126 9.67 -7.83 -5.39
C VAL A 126 10.43 -6.63 -4.89
N CYS A 127 11.52 -6.84 -4.16
CA CYS A 127 12.35 -5.77 -3.60
C CYS A 127 13.79 -5.88 -4.10
N ASP A 128 14.44 -4.76 -4.34
CA ASP A 128 15.89 -4.73 -4.51
C ASP A 128 16.62 -4.86 -3.16
N PHE A 129 17.95 -4.84 -3.21
CA PHE A 129 18.79 -4.95 -2.02
C PHE A 129 18.64 -3.73 -1.09
N ASP A 130 18.31 -2.57 -1.63
CA ASP A 130 18.14 -1.31 -0.90
C ASP A 130 16.70 -1.15 -0.36
N LEU A 131 15.92 -2.23 -0.36
CA LEU A 131 14.53 -2.33 0.13
C LEU A 131 13.52 -1.50 -0.69
N ASN A 132 13.86 -1.13 -1.93
CA ASN A 132 12.90 -0.49 -2.83
C ASN A 132 12.00 -1.54 -3.48
N PHE A 133 10.70 -1.26 -3.55
CA PHE A 133 9.77 -2.10 -4.29
C PHE A 133 9.98 -1.96 -5.80
N LEU A 134 10.28 -3.09 -6.46
CA LEU A 134 10.44 -3.20 -7.90
C LEU A 134 9.15 -3.63 -8.59
N ALA A 135 8.30 -4.40 -7.90
CA ALA A 135 7.01 -4.85 -8.40
C ALA A 135 6.05 -5.19 -7.24
N CYS A 136 4.74 -5.09 -7.51
CA CYS A 136 3.68 -5.42 -6.57
C CYS A 136 2.49 -6.07 -7.31
N PHE A 137 2.07 -7.25 -6.83
CA PHE A 137 0.96 -8.02 -7.39
C PHE A 137 -0.05 -8.38 -6.30
N ALA A 138 -1.18 -7.66 -6.26
CA ALA A 138 -2.24 -7.83 -5.27
C ALA A 138 -3.54 -8.46 -5.83
N ARG A 139 -3.39 -9.38 -6.78
CA ARG A 139 -4.51 -9.97 -7.55
C ARG A 139 -5.10 -11.23 -6.92
N TYR A 140 -4.37 -11.88 -6.01
CA TYR A 140 -4.73 -13.20 -5.51
C TYR A 140 -5.42 -13.15 -4.14
N GLY A 141 -6.29 -14.12 -3.91
CA GLY A 141 -6.97 -14.30 -2.63
C GLY A 141 -6.08 -15.00 -1.61
N GLY A 142 -6.44 -14.91 -0.33
CA GLY A 142 -5.69 -15.50 0.78
C GLY A 142 -5.50 -17.02 0.72
N ASN A 143 -6.29 -17.74 -0.08
CA ASN A 143 -6.15 -19.19 -0.25
C ASN A 143 -5.03 -19.58 -1.23
N THR A 144 -4.48 -18.61 -1.98
CA THR A 144 -3.48 -18.86 -3.01
C THR A 144 -2.15 -19.19 -2.36
N HIS A 145 -1.50 -20.25 -2.83
CA HIS A 145 -0.20 -20.69 -2.35
C HIS A 145 0.91 -19.71 -2.78
N ASP A 146 1.88 -19.52 -1.89
CA ASP A 146 3.03 -18.61 -2.09
C ASP A 146 4.16 -19.21 -2.94
N ALA A 147 4.04 -20.48 -3.35
CA ALA A 147 5.04 -21.28 -4.05
C ALA A 147 4.43 -22.08 -5.21
#